data_AF-A0AA38IYP2-F1
#
_entry.id   AF-A0AA38IYP2-F1
#
_cell.length_a   1.000
_cell.length_b   1.000
_cell.length_c   1.000
_cell.angle_alpha   90.00
_cell.angle_beta   90.00
_cell.angle_gamma   90.00
#
_symmetry.space_group_name_H-M   'P 1'
#
loop_
_entity.id
_entity.type
_entity.pdbx_description
1 polymer ?
#
loop_
_entity_poly.entity_id
_entity_poly.type
_entity_poly.pdbx_seq_one_letter_code
_entity_poly.pdbx_strand_id
1 'polypeptide(L)'
;MALQQMQNTVAVIQEPWIVKSRIAGLSNLNGTIISGTTIESPRTCIYIPRNIKAVLLLQVSSRDVTAVNVKCNIGRGEEQLVIASVYLSQGAHEPCLTWEMANSMNH
;
A
#
# COMPACT_ATOMS: atom_id res chain seq x y z
N MET A 1 -0.71 9.54 -18.01
CA MET A 1 -0.90 8.95 -16.66
C MET A 1 0.40 9.18 -15.89
N ALA A 2 0.41 9.95 -14.79
CA ALA A 2 1.66 10.41 -14.13
C ALA A 2 2.61 9.27 -13.74
N LEU A 3 2.07 8.16 -13.23
CA LEU A 3 2.87 6.97 -12.84
C LEU A 3 3.58 6.28 -14.02
N GLN A 4 3.13 6.47 -15.27
CA GLN A 4 3.84 5.93 -16.44
C GLN A 4 5.12 6.72 -16.78
N GLN A 5 5.18 7.99 -16.35
CA GLN A 5 6.33 8.87 -16.62
C GLN A 5 7.39 8.79 -15.52
N MET A 6 7.05 8.24 -14.34
CA MET A 6 7.91 8.17 -13.18
C MET A 6 8.41 6.74 -12.96
N GLN A 7 9.65 6.47 -13.38
CA GLN A 7 10.29 5.18 -13.11
C GLN A 7 10.50 5.00 -11.60
N ASN A 8 10.46 3.74 -11.13
CA ASN A 8 10.71 3.35 -9.74
C ASN A 8 9.84 4.04 -8.68
N THR A 9 8.66 4.53 -9.05
CA THR A 9 7.76 5.24 -8.12
C THR A 9 6.75 4.30 -7.49
N VAL A 10 6.77 4.19 -6.16
CA VAL A 10 5.71 3.56 -5.38
C VAL A 10 4.55 4.55 -5.22
N ALA A 11 3.32 4.10 -5.40
CA ALA A 11 2.14 4.93 -5.18
C ALA A 11 1.29 4.37 -4.05
N VAL A 12 0.94 5.24 -3.10
CA VAL A 12 0.05 4.94 -1.97
C VAL A 12 -1.33 5.47 -2.34
N ILE A 13 -2.34 4.60 -2.42
CA ILE A 13 -3.63 4.91 -3.03
C ILE A 13 -4.75 4.66 -2.00
N GLN A 14 -5.63 5.64 -1.87
CA GLN A 14 -6.87 5.55 -1.11
C GLN A 14 -8.06 5.63 -2.06
N GLU A 15 -9.16 4.98 -1.68
CA GLU A 15 -10.41 4.90 -2.45
C GLU A 15 -10.18 4.51 -3.92
N PRO A 16 -9.48 3.38 -4.18
CA PRO A 16 -9.22 2.96 -5.56
C PRO A 16 -10.53 2.68 -6.30
N TRP A 17 -10.55 2.94 -7.61
CA TRP A 17 -11.71 2.59 -8.43
C TRP A 17 -11.88 1.06 -8.49
N ILE A 18 -12.99 0.55 -7.94
CA ILE A 18 -13.31 -0.88 -7.93
C ILE A 18 -14.35 -1.20 -9.01
N VAL A 19 -14.05 -2.18 -9.86
CA VAL A 19 -14.96 -2.72 -10.87
C VAL A 19 -14.99 -4.23 -10.75
N LYS A 20 -16.17 -4.82 -10.52
CA LYS A 20 -16.36 -6.28 -10.36
C LYS A 20 -15.37 -6.88 -9.35
N SER A 21 -15.26 -6.26 -8.17
CA SER A 21 -14.37 -6.67 -7.07
C SER A 21 -12.87 -6.66 -7.42
N ARG A 22 -12.46 -5.87 -8.41
CA ARG A 22 -11.05 -5.68 -8.79
C ARG A 22 -10.71 -4.20 -8.86
N ILE A 23 -9.48 -3.86 -8.47
CA ILE A 23 -8.95 -2.51 -8.64
C ILE A 23 -8.72 -2.26 -10.15
N ALA A 24 -9.33 -1.20 -10.67
CA ALA A 24 -9.33 -0.83 -12.08
C ALA A 24 -8.46 0.41 -12.34
N GLY A 25 -8.30 0.78 -13.63
CA GLY A 25 -7.62 2.01 -14.05
C GLY A 25 -6.08 1.99 -13.98
N LEU A 26 -5.49 0.91 -13.45
CA LEU A 26 -4.04 0.79 -13.23
C LEU A 26 -3.41 -0.39 -14.01
N SER A 27 -4.17 -1.06 -14.89
CA SER A 27 -3.74 -2.26 -15.64
C SER A 27 -2.63 -2.02 -16.65
N ASN A 28 -2.42 -0.76 -17.08
CA ASN A 28 -1.42 -0.40 -18.09
C ASN A 28 -0.08 0.05 -17.47
N LEU A 29 0.12 -0.20 -16.18
CA LEU A 29 1.35 0.10 -15.47
C LEU A 29 2.27 -1.12 -15.42
N ASN A 30 3.58 -0.91 -15.53
CA ASN A 30 4.58 -1.98 -15.43
C ASN A 30 4.92 -2.27 -13.95
N GLY A 31 3.97 -2.84 -13.23
CA GLY A 31 4.09 -3.16 -11.82
C GLY A 31 2.90 -3.96 -11.30
N THR A 32 2.80 -4.06 -9.98
CA THR A 32 1.78 -4.84 -9.28
C THR A 32 1.03 -3.95 -8.31
N ILE A 33 -0.28 -4.16 -8.21
CA ILE A 33 -1.11 -3.54 -7.18
C ILE A 33 -1.24 -4.54 -6.04
N ILE A 34 -0.83 -4.13 -4.85
CA ILE A 34 -0.96 -4.90 -3.62
C ILE A 34 -2.13 -4.31 -2.81
N SER A 35 -2.99 -5.18 -2.30
CA SER A 35 -4.07 -4.87 -1.36
C SER A 35 -4.27 -6.08 -0.46
N GLY A 36 -4.97 -5.94 0.67
CA GLY A 36 -5.21 -7.07 1.57
C GLY A 36 -5.91 -8.23 0.84
N THR A 37 -5.30 -9.41 0.89
CA THR A 37 -5.84 -10.63 0.27
C THR A 37 -7.16 -10.99 0.95
N THR A 38 -8.18 -11.32 0.17
CA THR A 38 -9.56 -11.67 0.60
C THR A 38 -10.54 -10.52 0.86
N ILE A 39 -10.21 -9.28 0.48
CA ILE A 39 -11.13 -8.14 0.63
C ILE A 39 -11.82 -7.84 -0.69
N GLU A 40 -13.14 -8.02 -0.76
CA GLU A 40 -13.92 -7.79 -1.98
C GLU A 40 -14.01 -6.32 -2.40
N SER A 41 -13.80 -5.39 -1.46
CA SER A 41 -13.86 -3.93 -1.68
C SER A 41 -12.80 -3.20 -0.85
N PRO A 42 -11.51 -3.29 -1.24
CA PRO A 42 -10.44 -2.61 -0.52
C PRO A 42 -10.58 -1.09 -0.65
N ARG A 43 -10.41 -0.35 0.46
CA ARG A 43 -10.37 1.12 0.47
C ARG A 43 -8.97 1.68 0.30
N THR A 44 -7.96 0.82 0.34
CA THR A 44 -6.57 1.17 0.14
C THR A 44 -5.87 0.15 -0.75
N CYS A 45 -4.86 0.61 -1.48
CA CYS A 45 -3.91 -0.26 -2.16
C CYS A 45 -2.57 0.45 -2.36
N ILE A 46 -1.54 -0.30 -2.72
CA ILE A 46 -0.21 0.22 -3.04
C ILE A 46 0.22 -0.30 -4.40
N TYR A 47 0.62 0.59 -5.30
CA TYR A 47 1.28 0.22 -6.54
C TYR A 47 2.79 0.08 -6.32
N ILE A 48 3.34 -1.06 -6.74
CA ILE A 48 4.75 -1.40 -6.67
C ILE A 48 5.29 -1.59 -8.10
N PRO A 49 6.29 -0.79 -8.54
CA PRO A 49 6.99 -1.01 -9.79
C PRO A 49 7.59 -2.41 -9.91
N ARG A 50 7.61 -2.99 -11.11
CA ARG A 50 8.07 -4.38 -11.35
C ARG A 50 9.47 -4.70 -10.79
N ASN A 51 10.36 -3.72 -10.76
CA ASN A 51 11.74 -3.88 -10.29
C ASN A 51 11.92 -3.71 -8.78
N ILE A 52 10.85 -3.42 -8.04
CA ILE A 52 10.87 -3.28 -6.58
C ILE A 52 10.25 -4.53 -5.96
N LYS A 53 10.94 -5.13 -5.00
CA LYS A 53 10.41 -6.26 -4.23
C LYS A 53 9.62 -5.73 -3.05
N ALA A 54 8.36 -6.14 -2.94
CA ALA A 54 7.50 -5.81 -1.83
C ALA A 54 6.74 -7.05 -1.36
N VAL A 55 6.51 -7.15 -0.06
CA VAL A 55 5.76 -8.23 0.59
C VAL A 55 4.61 -7.62 1.40
N LEU A 56 3.39 -8.12 1.18
CA LEU A 56 2.21 -7.74 1.96
C LEU A 56 2.36 -8.20 3.41
N LEU A 57 2.14 -7.28 4.36
CA LEU A 57 2.08 -7.59 5.78
C LEU A 57 0.63 -7.96 6.15
N LEU A 58 0.32 -9.25 6.03
CA LEU A 58 -1.04 -9.78 6.21
C LEU A 58 -1.62 -9.48 7.59
N GLN A 59 -0.80 -9.53 8.64
CA GLN A 59 -1.23 -9.28 10.02
C GLN A 59 -1.64 -7.83 10.30
N VAL A 60 -1.21 -6.88 9.47
CA VAL A 60 -1.52 -5.44 9.61
C VAL A 60 -2.56 -4.99 8.58
N SER A 61 -2.64 -5.68 7.45
CA SER A 61 -3.47 -5.26 6.33
C SER A 61 -4.94 -5.65 6.54
N SER A 62 -5.83 -4.72 6.23
CA SER A 62 -7.27 -4.83 6.38
C SER A 62 -7.97 -4.15 5.20
N ARG A 63 -9.30 -3.99 5.26
CA ARG A 63 -10.04 -3.21 4.27
C ARG A 63 -9.53 -1.76 4.15
N ASP A 64 -9.03 -1.21 5.25
CA ASP A 64 -8.73 0.21 5.40
C ASP A 64 -7.23 0.49 5.46
N VAL A 65 -6.42 -0.56 5.56
CA VAL A 65 -4.97 -0.48 5.67
C VAL A 65 -4.37 -1.47 4.70
N THR A 66 -3.47 -1.00 3.84
CA THR A 66 -2.59 -1.87 3.07
C THR A 66 -1.17 -1.56 3.49
N ALA A 67 -0.50 -2.51 4.14
CA ALA A 67 0.88 -2.35 4.58
C ALA A 67 1.79 -3.34 3.85
N VAL A 68 2.90 -2.85 3.31
CA VAL A 68 3.89 -3.66 2.59
C VAL A 68 5.28 -3.38 3.15
N ASN A 69 6.10 -4.43 3.25
CA ASN A 69 7.52 -4.29 3.47
C ASN A 69 8.23 -4.26 2.12
N VAL A 70 8.93 -3.17 1.84
CA VAL A 70 9.63 -2.90 0.58
C VAL A 70 11.13 -3.04 0.80
N LYS A 71 11.78 -3.84 -0.05
CA LYS A 71 13.24 -3.88 -0.11
C LYS A 71 13.74 -2.80 -1.06
N CYS A 72 14.58 -1.91 -0.57
CA CYS A 72 15.14 -0.82 -1.36
C CYS A 72 16.64 -0.65 -1.07
N ASN A 73 17.39 -0.21 -2.08
CA ASN A 73 18.79 0.19 -1.88
C ASN A 73 18.82 1.67 -1.53
N ILE A 74 19.08 1.99 -0.27
CA ILE A 74 19.27 3.36 0.20
C ILE A 74 20.75 3.53 0.53
N GLY A 75 21.48 4.24 -0.33
CA GLY A 75 22.88 4.60 -0.12
C GLY A 75 23.85 3.40 -0.08
N ARG A 76 24.00 2.77 1.09
CA ARG A 76 25.09 1.83 1.42
C ARG A 76 24.67 0.36 1.63
N GLY A 77 23.40 0.01 1.45
CA GLY A 77 22.93 -1.38 1.60
C GLY A 77 21.47 -1.61 1.21
N GLU A 78 21.03 -2.87 1.25
CA GLU A 78 19.61 -3.25 1.14
C GLU A 78 18.93 -2.95 2.49
N GLU A 79 18.01 -1.98 2.48
CA GLU A 79 17.18 -1.63 3.63
C GLU A 79 15.73 -2.09 3.40
N GLN A 80 15.03 -2.28 4.52
CA GLN A 80 13.61 -2.63 4.53
C GLN A 80 12.80 -1.43 5.00
N LEU A 81 11.84 -1.01 4.18
CA LEU A 81 10.93 0.08 4.49
C LEU A 81 9.50 -0.44 4.54
N VAL A 82 8.80 -0.18 5.64
CA VAL A 82 7.36 -0.43 5.72
C VAL A 82 6.61 0.78 5.17
N ILE A 83 5.76 0.54 4.18
CA ILE A 83 4.88 1.55 3.58
C ILE A 83 3.44 1.14 3.83
N ALA A 84 2.62 2.07 4.32
CA ALA A 84 1.21 1.84 4.56
C ALA A 84 0.33 2.87 3.83
N SER A 85 -0.70 2.38 3.14
CA SER A 85 -1.86 3.18 2.73
C SER A 85 -2.94 3.00 3.78
N VAL A 86 -3.41 4.10 4.39
CA VAL A 86 -4.40 4.10 5.46
C VAL A 86 -5.57 4.98 5.07
N TYR A 87 -6.78 4.44 5.10
CA TYR A 87 -8.01 5.19 4.92
C TYR A 87 -8.65 5.48 6.29
N LEU A 88 -8.88 6.76 6.57
CA LEU A 88 -9.51 7.22 7.81
C LEU A 88 -10.89 7.79 7.49
N SER A 89 -11.95 7.13 7.95
CA SER A 89 -13.32 7.63 7.77
C SER A 89 -13.56 8.87 8.64
N GLN A 90 -14.17 9.92 8.07
CA GLN A 90 -14.44 11.19 8.76
C GLN A 90 -15.29 11.10 10.06
N GLY A 91 -15.94 9.97 10.33
CA GLY A 91 -16.71 9.73 11.56
C GLY A 91 -16.02 8.85 12.61
N ALA A 92 -14.79 8.40 12.36
CA ALA A 92 -14.01 7.72 13.39
C ALA A 92 -13.50 8.77 14.38
N HIS A 93 -14.00 8.73 15.62
CA HIS A 93 -13.42 9.49 16.72
C HIS A 93 -11.96 9.05 16.87
N GLU A 94 -11.04 9.92 16.42
CA GLU A 94 -9.61 9.66 16.25
C GLU A 94 -9.26 8.56 15.23
N PRO A 95 -8.16 8.70 14.48
CA PRO A 95 -7.58 7.56 13.78
C PRO A 95 -7.37 6.49 14.84
N CYS A 96 -8.07 5.37 14.74
CA CYS A 96 -7.65 4.17 15.46
C CYS A 96 -6.39 3.66 14.73
N LEU A 97 -5.30 4.43 14.81
CA LEU A 97 -3.97 3.87 14.78
C LEU A 97 -4.01 2.88 15.93
N THR A 98 -4.22 1.60 15.62
CA THR A 98 -4.16 0.57 16.65
C THR A 98 -2.83 0.74 17.36
N TRP A 99 -2.76 0.43 18.65
CA TRP A 99 -1.52 0.53 19.43
C TRP A 99 -0.36 -0.21 18.73
N GLU A 100 -0.66 -1.24 17.94
CA GLU A 100 0.29 -1.96 17.07
C GLU A 100 0.90 -1.07 15.99
N MET A 101 0.09 -0.24 15.30
CA MET A 101 0.57 0.72 14.30
C MET A 101 1.41 1.83 14.96
N ALA A 102 0.99 2.33 16.12
CA ALA A 102 1.75 3.33 16.88
C ALA A 102 3.10 2.79 17.37
N ASN A 103 3.14 1.56 17.86
CA ASN A 103 4.39 0.91 18.31
C ASN A 103 5.33 0.60 17.14
N SER A 104 4.79 0.30 15.95
CA SER A 104 5.60 0.03 14.75
C SER A 104 6.28 1.27 14.16
N MET A 105 5.86 2.48 14.53
CA MET A 105 6.47 3.74 14.08
C MET A 105 7.62 4.23 15.00
N ASN A 106 7.83 3.58 16.15
CA ASN A 106 8.83 3.96 17.16
C ASN A 106 10.10 3.08 17.15
N HIS A 107 10.25 2.20 16.16
CA HIS A 107 11.41 1.33 15.94
C HIS A 107 11.96 1.55 14.52
#